data_AF-A0A286TXZ2-F1
#
_entry.id   AF-A0A286TXZ2-F1
#
_cell.length_a   1.000
_cell.length_b   1.000
_cell.length_c   1.000
_cell.angle_alpha   90.00
_cell.angle_beta   90.00
_cell.angle_gamma   90.00
#
_symmetry.space_group_name_H-M   'P 1'
#
loop_
_entity.id
_entity.type
_entity.pdbx_description
1 polymer ?
#
loop_
_entity_poly.entity_id
_entity_poly.type
_entity_poly.pdbx_seq_one_letter_code
_entity_poly.pdbx_strand_id
1 'polypeptide(L)'
;MKILIVILATLLLLTIPTAVFAQSDEDHDGIPDWVELGCVDETMTDCPPAQPDNDNDGIPDYQDVDDDGDGIPTILEGDIDTDGDGIPNYLDEDSDGDGKLDIDEGLNDDDGDLIPNFLDAHDESPCPDELFELDSDGDGLSDAAEMGPDCEELDTDNDGIPNHLDTDDDGDGIRTSDEIIDDIFAGYFDLDTGEFILYNDVDGDGIPNYLDTDSDGDGKSDEEEHNPALGTHGTDSDYDGIPNFLDPDDHDGPHGDPDGDGLSNGLEISIGSNPFSSDTDGDGIGDGTEFGNENPNKPKDTDKDGVIDILDTDDDGDGILTEDEGSVDSDRDGIPNYLDTDSDGDGISDADEGFGDKDCDGIPDYVDPDQTDGPCYDPCEFIFPDSVWMQEWCRDHLNFSDERVIHHKNSKNKRRNSARKVKKN
;
A
#
# COMPACT_ATOMS: atom_id res chain seq x y z
N MET A 1 -1.73 69.72 87.11
CA MET A 1 -1.82 68.56 88.04
C MET A 1 -0.94 67.45 87.44
N LYS A 2 0.08 66.89 88.11
CA LYS A 2 0.00 65.82 89.14
C LYS A 2 -0.89 64.66 88.64
N ILE A 3 -0.52 63.38 88.54
CA ILE A 3 0.56 62.50 89.06
C ILE A 3 0.49 61.21 88.19
N LEU A 4 1.51 60.39 87.84
CA LEU A 4 2.91 60.19 88.28
C LEU A 4 3.78 59.67 87.09
N ILE A 5 5.01 59.17 87.35
CA ILE A 5 5.81 58.25 86.51
C ILE A 5 6.09 56.99 87.34
N VAL A 6 5.95 55.79 86.78
CA VAL A 6 6.74 54.60 87.19
C VAL A 6 7.09 53.80 85.94
N ILE A 7 8.39 53.55 85.76
CA ILE A 7 8.97 52.72 84.70
C ILE A 7 9.00 51.27 85.20
N LEU A 8 8.53 50.33 84.39
CA LEU A 8 9.08 48.97 84.40
C LEU A 8 8.99 48.35 83.00
N ALA A 9 10.10 48.39 82.26
CA ALA A 9 10.24 47.65 81.02
C ALA A 9 10.63 46.20 81.36
N THR A 10 9.70 45.27 81.23
CA THR A 10 9.97 43.83 81.23
C THR A 10 9.31 43.21 80.02
N LEU A 11 10.10 43.21 78.94
CA LEU A 11 10.11 42.26 77.83
C LEU A 11 9.16 41.06 78.02
N LEU A 12 8.03 41.09 77.31
CA LEU A 12 7.30 39.88 76.93
C LEU A 12 6.96 39.99 75.44
N LEU A 13 7.95 39.70 74.62
CA LEU A 13 7.72 39.22 73.26
C LEU A 13 6.93 37.91 73.40
N LEU A 14 5.63 37.98 73.11
CA LEU A 14 4.85 36.81 72.75
C LEU A 14 4.38 37.07 71.33
N THR A 15 5.11 36.40 70.45
CA THR A 15 5.02 36.35 69.00
C THR A 15 3.60 36.33 68.47
N ILE A 16 3.41 36.94 67.32
CA ILE A 16 2.35 36.59 66.39
C ILE A 16 2.90 35.41 65.55
N PRO A 17 2.45 34.16 65.74
CA PRO A 17 2.41 33.19 64.66
C PRO A 17 1.02 33.33 64.00
N THR A 18 0.90 33.51 62.70
CA THR A 18 1.81 33.18 61.61
C THR A 18 2.06 34.40 60.73
N ALA A 19 3.29 34.56 60.24
CA ALA A 19 3.42 35.05 58.88
C ALA A 19 2.81 33.97 58.00
N VAL A 20 1.89 34.34 57.12
CA VAL A 20 1.80 33.63 55.84
C VAL A 20 3.21 33.78 55.27
N PHE A 21 3.93 32.68 55.12
CA PHE A 21 5.04 32.67 54.19
C PHE A 21 4.39 33.04 52.85
N ALA A 22 4.79 34.16 52.26
CA ALA A 22 4.76 34.19 50.81
C ALA A 22 5.62 33.00 50.41
N GLN A 23 5.07 32.13 49.56
CA GLN A 23 5.90 31.23 48.81
C GLN A 23 6.97 32.09 48.11
N SER A 24 8.20 31.60 48.13
CA SER A 24 9.26 32.25 47.36
C SER A 24 8.97 31.94 45.89
N ASP A 25 9.13 32.96 45.08
CA ASP A 25 8.65 33.14 43.71
C ASP A 25 9.41 34.42 43.26
N GLU A 26 10.60 34.27 42.66
CA GLU A 26 11.57 35.38 42.47
C GLU A 26 11.36 36.15 41.16
N ASP A 27 11.03 35.44 40.09
CA ASP A 27 10.65 35.87 38.73
C ASP A 27 9.18 36.36 38.62
N HIS A 28 8.27 35.80 39.42
CA HIS A 28 6.81 36.06 39.44
C HIS A 28 6.02 35.37 38.33
N ASP A 29 6.42 34.17 37.91
CA ASP A 29 5.65 33.33 36.99
C ASP A 29 4.44 32.63 37.66
N GLY A 30 4.52 32.34 38.96
CA GLY A 30 3.49 31.66 39.74
C GLY A 30 3.79 30.20 40.11
N ILE A 31 4.85 29.62 39.55
CA ILE A 31 5.50 28.42 40.06
C ILE A 31 6.38 28.85 41.26
N PRO A 32 6.35 28.16 42.41
CA PRO A 32 7.13 28.62 43.57
C PRO A 32 8.54 28.05 43.63
N ASP A 33 9.61 28.87 43.78
CA ASP A 33 11.06 28.53 43.75
C ASP A 33 11.45 27.09 44.18
N TRP A 34 10.78 26.55 45.20
CA TRP A 34 11.05 25.21 45.75
C TRP A 34 10.57 24.07 44.84
N VAL A 35 9.70 24.33 43.87
CA VAL A 35 9.22 23.40 42.83
C VAL A 35 10.26 23.30 41.74
N GLU A 36 10.67 24.40 41.10
CA GLU A 36 11.71 24.41 40.05
C GLU A 36 13.05 23.95 40.63
N LEU A 37 13.38 24.33 41.88
CA LEU A 37 14.56 23.78 42.58
C LEU A 37 14.46 22.28 42.90
N GLY A 38 13.36 21.59 42.60
CA GLY A 38 13.18 20.15 42.86
C GLY A 38 13.24 19.78 44.35
N CYS A 39 12.79 20.69 45.23
CA CYS A 39 12.80 20.48 46.67
C CYS A 39 11.59 19.66 47.13
N VAL A 40 11.77 18.74 48.10
CA VAL A 40 10.68 17.88 48.59
C VAL A 40 9.59 18.57 49.44
N ASP A 41 9.75 19.85 49.78
CA ASP A 41 8.90 20.63 50.70
C ASP A 41 9.30 22.12 50.73
N GLU A 42 8.33 23.01 51.00
CA GLU A 42 8.48 24.48 51.14
C GLU A 42 9.57 24.92 52.13
N THR A 43 10.05 24.01 53.00
CA THR A 43 11.13 24.30 53.95
C THR A 43 12.53 24.33 53.34
N MET A 44 12.68 23.99 52.06
CA MET A 44 13.96 23.93 51.33
C MET A 44 15.04 23.08 52.04
N THR A 45 14.61 22.09 52.83
CA THR A 45 15.51 21.38 53.76
C THR A 45 16.38 20.30 53.06
N ASP A 46 15.99 19.87 51.86
CA ASP A 46 16.63 18.77 51.11
C ASP A 46 16.62 19.03 49.59
N CYS A 47 16.92 20.27 49.17
CA CYS A 47 17.03 20.62 47.75
C CYS A 47 18.35 20.07 47.13
N PRO A 48 18.39 19.83 45.80
CA PRO A 48 19.59 19.48 45.06
C PRO A 48 20.74 20.49 45.27
N PRO A 49 22.00 20.05 45.19
CA PRO A 49 23.18 20.92 45.37
C PRO A 49 23.58 21.70 44.11
N ALA A 50 22.98 21.38 42.96
CA ALA A 50 22.96 22.22 41.77
C ALA A 50 21.62 22.97 41.77
N GLN A 51 21.60 24.18 41.22
CA GLN A 51 20.34 24.76 40.77
C GLN A 51 20.14 24.25 39.34
N PRO A 52 18.91 23.85 38.97
CA PRO A 52 18.49 23.71 37.58
C PRO A 52 18.76 25.00 36.75
N ASP A 53 18.84 24.81 35.44
CA ASP A 53 19.33 25.73 34.38
C ASP A 53 19.01 24.98 33.06
N ASN A 54 17.71 24.84 32.72
CA ASN A 54 17.22 23.87 31.74
C ASN A 54 17.63 24.25 30.30
N ASP A 55 17.39 25.50 29.86
CA ASP A 55 17.81 26.04 28.56
C ASP A 55 19.35 26.22 28.42
N ASN A 56 20.07 26.32 29.55
CA ASN A 56 21.51 26.61 29.68
C ASN A 56 21.95 28.06 29.28
N ASP A 57 21.09 29.07 29.37
CA ASP A 57 21.40 30.51 29.29
C ASP A 57 22.37 30.93 30.42
N GLY A 58 22.20 30.34 31.61
CA GLY A 58 22.95 30.64 32.82
C GLY A 58 22.22 31.54 33.84
N ILE A 59 20.95 31.81 33.63
CA ILE A 59 19.95 32.08 34.67
C ILE A 59 19.44 30.70 35.17
N PRO A 60 19.33 30.46 36.49
CA PRO A 60 18.70 29.24 36.98
C PRO A 60 17.17 29.36 36.94
N ASP A 61 16.48 28.28 36.59
CA ASP A 61 15.02 28.12 36.47
C ASP A 61 14.22 29.01 37.44
N TYR A 62 14.43 28.88 38.77
CA TYR A 62 13.80 29.72 39.83
C TYR A 62 14.07 31.25 39.81
N GLN A 63 14.69 31.76 38.74
CA GLN A 63 14.92 33.17 38.45
C GLN A 63 14.72 33.52 36.97
N ASP A 64 14.37 32.55 36.12
CA ASP A 64 13.99 32.78 34.72
C ASP A 64 12.48 32.94 34.57
N VAL A 65 11.99 33.10 33.35
CA VAL A 65 10.58 33.35 33.03
C VAL A 65 10.11 32.51 31.83
N ASP A 66 10.93 31.56 31.43
CA ASP A 66 11.07 30.93 30.10
C ASP A 66 12.14 29.81 30.31
N ASP A 67 11.81 28.83 31.17
CA ASP A 67 12.79 27.92 31.82
C ASP A 67 13.54 27.01 30.84
N ASP A 68 12.86 26.52 29.81
CA ASP A 68 13.42 25.65 28.77
C ASP A 68 13.95 26.44 27.54
N GLY A 69 13.58 27.72 27.43
CA GLY A 69 14.07 28.68 26.44
C GLY A 69 13.40 28.60 25.07
N ASP A 70 12.21 27.99 24.99
CA ASP A 70 11.43 27.85 23.76
C ASP A 70 10.84 29.21 23.30
N GLY A 71 10.52 30.11 24.25
CA GLY A 71 9.98 31.45 24.03
C GLY A 71 8.49 31.63 24.40
N ILE A 72 7.84 30.58 24.90
CA ILE A 72 6.62 30.62 25.71
C ILE A 72 7.04 30.90 27.16
N PRO A 73 6.41 31.87 27.87
CA PRO A 73 6.82 32.17 29.23
C PRO A 73 6.13 31.28 30.26
N THR A 74 6.89 30.60 31.13
CA THR A 74 6.50 29.59 32.15
C THR A 74 5.18 29.79 32.90
N ILE A 75 4.74 31.05 33.06
CA ILE A 75 3.40 31.42 33.54
C ILE A 75 2.24 31.00 32.62
N LEU A 76 2.51 30.64 31.36
CA LEU A 76 1.54 30.22 30.36
C LEU A 76 1.50 28.69 30.22
N GLU A 77 2.65 27.99 30.25
CA GLU A 77 2.67 26.51 30.33
C GLU A 77 2.14 26.01 31.68
N GLY A 78 2.68 26.54 32.79
CA GLY A 78 2.30 26.19 34.15
C GLY A 78 2.84 24.83 34.66
N ASP A 79 2.50 24.48 35.91
CA ASP A 79 3.02 23.32 36.64
C ASP A 79 2.26 22.00 36.39
N ILE A 80 1.53 21.93 35.27
CA ILE A 80 0.80 20.74 34.81
C ILE A 80 1.75 19.88 33.94
N ASP A 81 1.36 18.64 33.72
CA ASP A 81 2.02 17.57 32.97
C ASP A 81 0.86 17.06 32.08
N THR A 82 0.76 17.60 30.86
CA THR A 82 -0.44 17.48 30.00
C THR A 82 -0.49 16.11 29.33
N ASP A 83 0.59 15.67 28.69
CA ASP A 83 0.69 14.36 28.02
C ASP A 83 0.83 13.17 29.01
N GLY A 84 1.35 13.41 30.22
CA GLY A 84 1.56 12.39 31.24
C GLY A 84 2.91 11.65 31.18
N ASP A 85 3.89 12.12 30.40
CA ASP A 85 5.27 11.63 30.33
C ASP A 85 5.96 11.65 31.72
N GLY A 86 5.66 12.70 32.50
CA GLY A 86 6.27 12.97 33.80
C GLY A 86 7.25 14.14 33.81
N ILE A 87 7.40 14.87 32.71
CA ILE A 87 7.96 16.22 32.62
C ILE A 87 6.77 17.21 32.72
N PRO A 88 6.86 18.26 33.55
CA PRO A 88 5.85 19.33 33.53
C PRO A 88 6.05 20.24 32.33
N ASN A 89 4.96 20.77 31.77
CA ASN A 89 4.91 21.56 30.53
C ASN A 89 6.00 22.65 30.46
N TYR A 90 6.24 23.40 31.54
CA TYR A 90 7.29 24.44 31.58
C TYR A 90 8.76 23.96 31.46
N LEU A 91 8.98 22.66 31.30
CA LEU A 91 10.27 22.01 31.07
C LEU A 91 10.22 21.01 29.92
N ASP A 92 9.08 20.90 29.22
CA ASP A 92 8.88 19.97 28.10
C ASP A 92 9.08 20.66 26.76
N GLU A 93 9.64 19.94 25.79
CA GLU A 93 9.81 20.45 24.41
C GLU A 93 8.56 20.14 23.53
N ASP A 94 7.61 19.32 24.01
CA ASP A 94 6.44 18.75 23.32
C ASP A 94 5.31 18.49 24.36
N SER A 95 4.76 19.56 24.95
CA SER A 95 3.95 19.53 26.19
C SER A 95 2.68 18.67 26.15
N ASP A 96 2.07 18.49 24.97
CA ASP A 96 0.87 17.66 24.79
C ASP A 96 1.15 16.30 24.12
N GLY A 97 2.38 16.07 23.68
CA GLY A 97 2.86 14.81 23.11
C GLY A 97 2.36 14.51 21.69
N ASP A 98 1.84 15.49 20.95
CA ASP A 98 1.40 15.30 19.55
C ASP A 98 2.58 15.13 18.57
N GLY A 99 3.79 15.51 18.97
CA GLY A 99 5.02 15.37 18.17
C GLY A 99 5.37 16.58 17.29
N LYS A 100 4.66 17.71 17.46
CA LYS A 100 5.16 19.05 17.16
C LYS A 100 6.12 19.47 18.29
N LEU A 101 6.35 20.76 18.45
CA LEU A 101 7.19 21.32 19.52
C LEU A 101 6.60 22.67 19.88
N ASP A 102 6.48 22.96 21.17
CA ASP A 102 5.89 24.18 21.74
C ASP A 102 6.40 25.45 21.02
N ILE A 103 7.71 25.52 20.73
CA ILE A 103 8.37 26.64 20.02
C ILE A 103 7.89 26.89 18.59
N ASP A 104 7.50 25.84 17.86
CA ASP A 104 7.04 25.94 16.47
C ASP A 104 5.53 26.25 16.40
N GLU A 105 4.76 25.94 17.44
CA GLU A 105 3.32 26.20 17.56
C GLU A 105 3.03 27.55 18.22
N GLY A 106 3.58 27.75 19.41
CA GLY A 106 3.41 28.92 20.26
C GLY A 106 1.97 29.15 20.68
N LEU A 107 1.64 30.43 20.94
CA LEU A 107 0.34 30.87 21.48
C LEU A 107 -0.77 30.96 20.42
N ASN A 108 -0.86 29.99 19.51
CA ASN A 108 -2.00 29.86 18.60
C ASN A 108 -3.16 29.12 19.30
N ASP A 109 -4.30 29.02 18.60
CA ASP A 109 -5.62 28.53 19.01
C ASP A 109 -6.33 28.35 17.65
N ASP A 110 -5.89 27.31 16.92
CA ASP A 110 -6.15 27.16 15.47
C ASP A 110 -7.53 26.53 15.19
N ASP A 111 -8.03 25.70 16.11
CA ASP A 111 -9.36 25.10 16.12
C ASP A 111 -10.43 26.06 16.74
N GLY A 112 -10.08 26.78 17.80
CA GLY A 112 -10.89 27.78 18.49
C GLY A 112 -11.53 27.39 19.83
N ASP A 113 -11.17 26.25 20.46
CA ASP A 113 -11.79 25.80 21.72
C ASP A 113 -11.38 26.61 22.98
N LEU A 114 -10.28 27.39 22.87
CA LEU A 114 -9.60 28.21 23.89
C LEU A 114 -8.46 27.54 24.68
N ILE A 115 -8.03 26.34 24.31
CA ILE A 115 -6.74 25.74 24.67
C ILE A 115 -5.72 26.21 23.61
N PRO A 116 -4.50 26.62 24.00
CA PRO A 116 -3.46 26.93 23.02
C PRO A 116 -2.89 25.66 22.39
N ASN A 117 -2.50 25.68 21.11
CA ASN A 117 -1.98 24.51 20.38
C ASN A 117 -0.97 23.66 21.20
N PHE A 118 0.04 24.27 21.83
CA PHE A 118 1.06 23.58 22.62
C PHE A 118 0.55 22.87 23.91
N LEU A 119 -0.75 22.90 24.17
CA LEU A 119 -1.41 22.20 25.29
C LEU A 119 -2.61 21.35 24.78
N ASP A 120 -2.70 21.14 23.47
CA ASP A 120 -3.82 20.59 22.75
C ASP A 120 -3.33 19.62 21.66
N ALA A 121 -3.24 18.34 22.03
CA ALA A 121 -2.88 17.25 21.12
C ALA A 121 -3.85 17.06 19.93
N HIS A 122 -4.92 17.86 19.86
CA HIS A 122 -5.95 17.84 18.82
C HIS A 122 -6.15 19.21 18.14
N ASP A 123 -5.11 20.06 18.13
CA ASP A 123 -5.08 21.45 17.62
C ASP A 123 -5.60 21.73 16.18
N GLU A 124 -5.92 20.69 15.41
CA GLU A 124 -6.58 20.79 14.10
C GLU A 124 -8.12 20.57 14.16
N SER A 125 -8.70 20.20 15.31
CA SER A 125 -10.10 19.77 15.46
C SER A 125 -10.90 20.57 16.49
N PRO A 126 -12.03 21.21 16.12
CA PRO A 126 -12.81 22.06 17.03
C PRO A 126 -13.64 21.29 18.08
N CYS A 127 -13.32 20.02 18.33
CA CYS A 127 -14.09 19.11 19.17
C CYS A 127 -13.43 19.00 20.54
N PRO A 128 -14.19 19.09 21.65
CA PRO A 128 -13.59 19.00 22.98
C PRO A 128 -12.84 17.69 23.21
N ASP A 129 -11.62 17.75 23.74
CA ASP A 129 -10.71 16.60 24.00
C ASP A 129 -11.39 15.45 24.74
N GLU A 130 -12.34 15.77 25.63
CA GLU A 130 -13.15 14.79 26.38
C GLU A 130 -13.90 13.80 25.46
N LEU A 131 -14.07 14.09 24.16
CA LEU A 131 -14.71 13.23 23.16
C LEU A 131 -13.73 12.29 22.43
N PHE A 132 -12.42 12.59 22.40
CA PHE A 132 -11.44 11.74 21.70
C PHE A 132 -11.09 10.47 22.48
N GLU A 133 -11.24 10.51 23.80
CA GLU A 133 -11.04 9.38 24.73
C GLU A 133 -12.35 8.69 25.14
N LEU A 134 -13.50 9.15 24.62
CA LEU A 134 -14.81 8.57 24.86
C LEU A 134 -15.22 7.71 23.68
N ASP A 135 -15.69 6.50 23.98
CA ASP A 135 -16.27 5.52 23.07
C ASP A 135 -17.59 5.11 23.74
N SER A 136 -18.69 5.74 23.29
CA SER A 136 -19.96 5.78 24.02
C SER A 136 -20.86 4.54 23.80
N ASP A 137 -20.81 3.94 22.62
CA ASP A 137 -21.52 2.69 22.25
C ASP A 137 -20.65 1.43 22.34
N GLY A 138 -19.33 1.54 22.20
CA GLY A 138 -18.36 0.47 22.32
C GLY A 138 -17.90 -0.17 21.00
N ASP A 139 -17.92 0.57 19.89
CA ASP A 139 -17.63 0.04 18.56
C ASP A 139 -16.14 0.07 18.15
N GLY A 140 -15.35 1.01 18.69
CA GLY A 140 -13.92 1.19 18.41
C GLY A 140 -13.53 2.57 17.86
N LEU A 141 -14.49 3.40 17.44
CA LEU A 141 -14.29 4.82 17.21
C LEU A 141 -14.38 5.59 18.53
N SER A 142 -13.94 6.85 18.49
CA SER A 142 -14.22 7.80 19.56
C SER A 142 -15.37 8.71 19.17
N ASP A 143 -16.14 9.18 20.16
CA ASP A 143 -17.26 10.10 19.97
C ASP A 143 -16.86 11.31 19.09
N ALA A 144 -15.59 11.74 19.14
CA ALA A 144 -15.04 12.80 18.29
C ALA A 144 -14.89 12.43 16.79
N ALA A 145 -14.52 11.18 16.48
CA ALA A 145 -14.34 10.69 15.11
C ALA A 145 -15.67 10.55 14.34
N GLU A 146 -16.77 10.40 15.07
CA GLU A 146 -18.14 10.24 14.56
C GLU A 146 -18.94 11.56 14.58
N MET A 147 -18.31 12.65 15.04
CA MET A 147 -18.86 13.99 14.92
C MET A 147 -18.62 14.56 13.51
N GLY A 148 -19.43 15.54 13.12
CA GLY A 148 -19.13 16.35 11.95
C GLY A 148 -17.91 17.28 12.16
N PRO A 149 -17.38 17.90 11.08
CA PRO A 149 -16.17 18.71 11.13
C PRO A 149 -16.31 20.06 11.89
N ASP A 150 -17.53 20.49 12.23
CA ASP A 150 -17.80 21.61 13.16
C ASP A 150 -18.37 21.06 14.51
N CYS A 151 -18.13 19.78 14.81
CA CYS A 151 -18.57 19.01 15.98
C CYS A 151 -20.09 18.97 16.15
N GLU A 152 -20.80 18.85 15.02
CA GLU A 152 -22.23 18.58 14.99
C GLU A 152 -22.55 17.08 15.21
N GLU A 153 -23.65 16.81 15.94
CA GLU A 153 -24.27 15.47 15.99
C GLU A 153 -24.65 15.02 14.57
N LEU A 154 -24.00 13.96 14.08
CA LEU A 154 -24.40 13.20 12.90
C LEU A 154 -25.49 12.17 13.27
N ASP A 155 -26.25 11.73 12.27
CA ASP A 155 -27.38 10.78 12.34
C ASP A 155 -27.53 10.25 10.89
N THR A 156 -26.63 9.35 10.48
CA THR A 156 -26.44 8.96 9.06
C THR A 156 -27.66 8.23 8.51
N ASP A 157 -28.14 7.18 9.18
CA ASP A 157 -29.35 6.42 8.76
C ASP A 157 -30.68 7.19 8.96
N ASN A 158 -30.70 8.20 9.85
CA ASN A 158 -31.87 9.00 10.27
C ASN A 158 -32.91 8.25 11.14
N ASP A 159 -32.50 7.24 11.92
CA ASP A 159 -33.24 6.58 13.01
C ASP A 159 -33.58 7.57 14.15
N GLY A 160 -32.62 8.47 14.44
CA GLY A 160 -32.67 9.42 15.55
C GLY A 160 -31.86 9.02 16.79
N ILE A 161 -30.95 8.04 16.65
CA ILE A 161 -29.76 7.86 17.48
C ILE A 161 -28.60 8.55 16.73
N PRO A 162 -27.85 9.46 17.37
CA PRO A 162 -26.65 10.03 16.76
C PRO A 162 -25.52 8.99 16.66
N ASN A 163 -24.63 9.14 15.67
CA ASN A 163 -23.60 8.15 15.32
C ASN A 163 -22.83 7.57 16.52
N HIS A 164 -22.15 8.41 17.31
CA HIS A 164 -21.49 8.11 18.62
C HIS A 164 -22.36 7.49 19.74
N LEU A 165 -23.56 7.00 19.42
CA LEU A 165 -24.47 6.27 20.30
C LEU A 165 -25.16 5.09 19.59
N ASP A 166 -24.88 4.85 18.31
CA ASP A 166 -25.33 3.71 17.51
C ASP A 166 -24.20 2.71 17.26
N THR A 167 -24.51 1.56 16.70
CA THR A 167 -23.53 0.47 16.48
C THR A 167 -23.63 -0.11 15.06
N ASP A 168 -24.23 0.66 14.15
CA ASP A 168 -24.82 0.32 12.85
C ASP A 168 -25.18 1.67 12.20
N ASP A 169 -24.15 2.46 11.88
CA ASP A 169 -24.21 3.92 11.73
C ASP A 169 -24.99 4.39 10.48
N ASP A 170 -24.84 3.66 9.38
CA ASP A 170 -25.55 3.88 8.12
C ASP A 170 -26.89 3.11 8.04
N GLY A 171 -27.10 2.18 8.96
CA GLY A 171 -28.30 1.36 9.13
C GLY A 171 -28.45 0.22 8.12
N ASP A 172 -27.37 -0.24 7.48
CA ASP A 172 -27.40 -1.36 6.53
C ASP A 172 -27.57 -2.73 7.23
N GLY A 173 -27.21 -2.83 8.52
CA GLY A 173 -27.32 -4.04 9.33
C GLY A 173 -26.04 -4.85 9.50
N ILE A 174 -24.90 -4.35 9.02
CA ILE A 174 -23.57 -4.64 9.54
C ILE A 174 -23.43 -3.88 10.87
N ARG A 175 -22.22 -3.44 11.23
CA ARG A 175 -21.88 -2.86 12.52
C ARG A 175 -20.62 -2.06 12.26
N THR A 176 -20.61 -0.79 12.66
CA THR A 176 -19.42 0.07 12.59
C THR A 176 -18.15 -0.70 12.99
N SER A 177 -18.17 -1.41 14.12
CA SER A 177 -17.07 -2.25 14.66
C SER A 177 -16.59 -3.42 13.78
N ASP A 178 -17.41 -3.90 12.85
CA ASP A 178 -17.10 -4.98 11.89
C ASP A 178 -16.69 -4.41 10.51
N GLU A 179 -16.90 -3.11 10.25
CA GLU A 179 -16.50 -2.35 9.05
C GLU A 179 -15.20 -1.56 9.26
N ILE A 180 -14.95 -1.11 10.50
CA ILE A 180 -13.67 -0.57 10.95
C ILE A 180 -12.63 -1.72 10.97
N ILE A 181 -11.79 -1.79 9.93
CA ILE A 181 -10.66 -2.74 9.89
C ILE A 181 -9.52 -2.20 10.79
N ASP A 182 -9.69 -2.33 12.11
CA ASP A 182 -8.81 -1.76 13.15
C ASP A 182 -7.36 -2.30 13.10
N ASP A 183 -7.13 -3.60 13.36
CA ASP A 183 -5.74 -4.12 13.30
C ASP A 183 -5.60 -5.63 13.01
N ILE A 184 -4.69 -5.92 12.05
CA ILE A 184 -3.68 -7.01 11.98
C ILE A 184 -3.23 -7.25 10.53
N PHE A 185 -3.97 -6.76 9.52
CA PHE A 185 -3.64 -6.95 8.10
C PHE A 185 -3.76 -5.68 7.21
N ALA A 186 -3.87 -4.48 7.81
CA ALA A 186 -3.92 -3.18 7.11
C ALA A 186 -2.56 -2.78 6.50
N GLY A 187 -2.11 -3.61 5.58
CA GLY A 187 -0.81 -3.60 4.93
C GLY A 187 -0.72 -4.67 3.86
N TYR A 188 -1.86 -5.03 3.24
CA TYR A 188 -1.83 -5.57 1.89
C TYR A 188 -1.14 -4.52 1.01
N PHE A 189 0.03 -4.90 0.53
CA PHE A 189 0.58 -4.29 -0.66
C PHE A 189 -0.25 -4.86 -1.80
N ASP A 190 -1.18 -4.07 -2.32
CA ASP A 190 -1.84 -4.35 -3.59
C ASP A 190 -0.74 -4.69 -4.61
N LEU A 191 -0.74 -5.94 -5.09
CA LEU A 191 0.33 -6.46 -5.93
C LEU A 191 0.25 -5.91 -7.37
N ASP A 192 -0.91 -5.39 -7.76
CA ASP A 192 -1.22 -4.88 -9.09
C ASP A 192 -0.91 -3.39 -9.24
N THR A 193 -1.27 -2.59 -8.23
CA THR A 193 -1.00 -1.14 -8.22
C THR A 193 0.27 -0.75 -7.46
N GLY A 194 0.65 -1.52 -6.43
CA GLY A 194 1.69 -1.17 -5.48
C GLY A 194 1.36 0.04 -4.58
N GLU A 195 0.07 0.37 -4.47
CA GLU A 195 -0.47 1.42 -3.61
C GLU A 195 -0.75 0.88 -2.20
N PHE A 196 -0.85 1.78 -1.22
CA PHE A 196 -1.21 1.44 0.15
C PHE A 196 -2.63 1.94 0.34
N ILE A 197 -3.61 1.02 0.25
CA ILE A 197 -5.03 1.36 0.30
C ILE A 197 -5.37 1.87 1.70
N LEU A 198 -6.14 2.96 1.76
CA LEU A 198 -6.60 3.54 3.01
C LEU A 198 -7.82 2.73 3.46
N TYR A 199 -7.63 1.78 4.39
CA TYR A 199 -8.59 0.75 4.79
C TYR A 199 -9.96 1.23 5.34
N ASN A 200 -10.21 2.54 5.36
CA ASN A 200 -11.41 3.18 5.90
C ASN A 200 -12.29 3.85 4.82
N ASP A 201 -11.88 3.85 3.55
CA ASP A 201 -12.59 4.40 2.38
C ASP A 201 -12.09 3.60 1.16
N VAL A 202 -12.75 2.47 0.87
CA VAL A 202 -12.27 1.45 -0.09
C VAL A 202 -12.43 1.89 -1.54
N ASP A 203 -13.59 2.45 -1.92
CA ASP A 203 -13.85 2.90 -3.30
C ASP A 203 -13.23 4.29 -3.62
N GLY A 204 -12.93 5.10 -2.60
CA GLY A 204 -12.33 6.43 -2.72
C GLY A 204 -13.32 7.56 -3.06
N ASP A 205 -14.61 7.36 -2.80
CA ASP A 205 -15.70 8.35 -2.89
C ASP A 205 -15.50 9.51 -1.90
N GLY A 206 -14.97 9.20 -0.71
CA GLY A 206 -14.78 10.13 0.41
C GLY A 206 -15.82 10.01 1.52
N ILE A 207 -16.65 8.97 1.50
CA ILE A 207 -17.45 8.49 2.64
C ILE A 207 -16.67 7.32 3.27
N PRO A 208 -16.43 7.31 4.59
CA PRO A 208 -15.84 6.16 5.26
C PRO A 208 -16.73 4.91 5.15
N ASN A 209 -16.15 3.72 5.05
CA ASN A 209 -16.90 2.45 4.88
C ASN A 209 -18.07 2.33 5.87
N TYR A 210 -17.82 2.60 7.15
CA TYR A 210 -18.82 2.51 8.22
C TYR A 210 -19.96 3.54 8.15
N LEU A 211 -19.92 4.45 7.16
CA LEU A 211 -20.94 5.42 6.80
C LEU A 211 -21.48 5.20 5.37
N ASP A 212 -21.02 4.18 4.64
CA ASP A 212 -21.41 3.90 3.26
C ASP A 212 -22.10 2.54 3.07
N THR A 213 -23.16 2.57 2.27
CA THR A 213 -24.05 1.44 1.99
C THR A 213 -23.60 0.59 0.78
N ASP A 214 -22.47 0.91 0.16
CA ASP A 214 -21.89 0.34 -1.09
C ASP A 214 -20.35 0.54 -1.02
N SER A 215 -19.72 0.10 0.09
CA SER A 215 -18.37 0.51 0.53
C SER A 215 -17.24 0.22 -0.46
N ASP A 216 -17.41 -0.80 -1.32
CA ASP A 216 -16.45 -1.20 -2.35
C ASP A 216 -16.72 -0.56 -3.74
N GLY A 217 -17.89 0.08 -3.90
CA GLY A 217 -18.35 0.71 -5.14
C GLY A 217 -18.68 -0.24 -6.29
N ASP A 218 -18.83 -1.56 -6.05
CA ASP A 218 -19.22 -2.57 -7.05
C ASP A 218 -20.65 -2.35 -7.58
N GLY A 219 -21.53 -1.77 -6.75
CA GLY A 219 -22.93 -1.52 -7.06
C GLY A 219 -23.91 -2.60 -6.59
N LYS A 220 -23.46 -3.50 -5.72
CA LYS A 220 -24.25 -4.23 -4.72
C LYS A 220 -24.09 -3.49 -3.39
N SER A 221 -25.14 -3.45 -2.57
CA SER A 221 -25.04 -2.83 -1.25
C SER A 221 -24.52 -3.81 -0.21
N ASP A 222 -23.84 -3.30 0.80
CA ASP A 222 -23.28 -4.03 1.94
C ASP A 222 -24.32 -5.00 2.58
N GLU A 223 -25.59 -4.59 2.80
CA GLU A 223 -26.70 -5.47 3.26
C GLU A 223 -26.92 -6.71 2.36
N GLU A 224 -26.75 -6.59 1.04
CA GLU A 224 -26.97 -7.68 0.08
C GLU A 224 -25.82 -8.71 0.10
N GLU A 225 -24.65 -8.34 0.60
CA GLU A 225 -23.41 -9.14 0.58
C GLU A 225 -23.01 -9.66 1.96
N HIS A 226 -23.37 -8.91 2.99
CA HIS A 226 -23.25 -9.34 4.37
C HIS A 226 -24.14 -10.54 4.65
N ASN A 227 -23.52 -11.68 4.96
CA ASN A 227 -24.22 -12.89 5.38
C ASN A 227 -24.01 -13.15 6.88
N PRO A 228 -24.91 -12.66 7.76
CA PRO A 228 -24.76 -12.77 9.21
C PRO A 228 -24.89 -14.21 9.74
N ALA A 229 -25.02 -15.20 8.86
CA ALA A 229 -24.94 -16.62 9.20
C ALA A 229 -23.52 -17.20 9.15
N LEU A 230 -22.52 -16.48 8.63
CA LEU A 230 -21.15 -16.96 8.43
C LEU A 230 -20.15 -16.48 9.51
N GLY A 231 -20.26 -15.26 10.00
CA GLY A 231 -19.38 -14.71 11.03
C GLY A 231 -19.61 -13.21 11.24
N THR A 232 -18.66 -12.54 11.90
CA THR A 232 -18.57 -11.08 11.90
C THR A 232 -17.98 -10.54 10.59
N HIS A 233 -17.06 -11.29 9.96
CA HIS A 233 -16.41 -10.94 8.69
C HIS A 233 -17.30 -11.27 7.46
N GLY A 234 -18.63 -11.12 7.58
CA GLY A 234 -19.60 -11.31 6.50
C GLY A 234 -19.48 -12.58 5.65
N THR A 235 -19.65 -12.41 4.34
CA THR A 235 -19.26 -13.37 3.30
C THR A 235 -17.84 -13.05 2.86
N ASP A 236 -17.11 -14.08 2.47
CA ASP A 236 -15.77 -14.04 1.87
C ASP A 236 -15.82 -15.10 0.74
N SER A 237 -15.86 -14.61 -0.51
CA SER A 237 -16.18 -15.42 -1.71
C SER A 237 -15.01 -16.31 -2.14
N ASP A 238 -13.79 -15.75 -2.14
CA ASP A 238 -12.60 -16.33 -2.76
C ASP A 238 -11.49 -16.70 -1.75
N TYR A 239 -11.68 -16.36 -0.47
CA TYR A 239 -10.84 -16.68 0.67
C TYR A 239 -9.50 -15.92 0.72
N ASP A 240 -9.46 -14.67 0.24
CA ASP A 240 -8.30 -13.77 0.37
C ASP A 240 -8.14 -13.24 1.83
N GLY A 241 -9.25 -12.97 2.51
CA GLY A 241 -9.34 -12.46 3.89
C GLY A 241 -10.09 -11.13 4.05
N ILE A 242 -10.53 -10.49 2.96
CA ILE A 242 -11.39 -9.31 2.93
C ILE A 242 -12.87 -9.77 2.83
N PRO A 243 -13.80 -9.18 3.58
CA PRO A 243 -15.23 -9.46 3.40
C PRO A 243 -15.74 -8.90 2.07
N ASN A 244 -16.67 -9.59 1.40
CA ASN A 244 -17.27 -9.18 0.12
C ASN A 244 -17.74 -7.71 0.06
N PHE A 245 -18.22 -7.14 1.17
CA PHE A 245 -18.72 -5.76 1.20
C PHE A 245 -17.60 -4.71 1.24
N LEU A 246 -16.35 -5.14 1.38
CA LEU A 246 -15.14 -4.30 1.36
C LEU A 246 -14.17 -4.75 0.24
N ASP A 247 -14.65 -5.55 -0.72
CA ASP A 247 -13.85 -6.26 -1.72
C ASP A 247 -14.37 -6.02 -3.15
N PRO A 248 -13.78 -5.04 -3.88
CA PRO A 248 -14.20 -4.69 -5.24
C PRO A 248 -14.04 -5.79 -6.30
N ASP A 249 -13.37 -6.92 -6.02
CA ASP A 249 -13.28 -8.06 -6.93
C ASP A 249 -13.30 -9.40 -6.17
N ASP A 250 -14.51 -9.83 -5.76
CA ASP A 250 -14.83 -11.07 -5.02
C ASP A 250 -14.44 -12.41 -5.70
N HIS A 251 -13.53 -12.34 -6.67
CA HIS A 251 -12.96 -13.41 -7.48
C HIS A 251 -11.43 -13.31 -7.62
N ASP A 252 -10.70 -12.46 -6.88
CA ASP A 252 -9.25 -12.25 -7.01
C ASP A 252 -8.38 -13.05 -6.01
N GLY A 253 -8.99 -13.61 -4.99
CA GLY A 253 -8.32 -14.39 -3.94
C GLY A 253 -7.71 -15.72 -4.42
N PRO A 254 -7.28 -16.61 -3.49
CA PRO A 254 -6.62 -17.88 -3.82
C PRO A 254 -7.38 -18.82 -4.76
N HIS A 255 -8.69 -18.60 -4.92
CA HIS A 255 -9.59 -19.35 -5.79
C HIS A 255 -9.96 -18.64 -7.10
N GLY A 256 -9.47 -17.42 -7.32
CA GLY A 256 -9.62 -16.63 -8.53
C GLY A 256 -8.91 -17.19 -9.77
N ASP A 257 -9.30 -16.67 -10.94
CA ASP A 257 -8.81 -16.98 -12.30
C ASP A 257 -8.93 -15.69 -13.16
N PRO A 258 -8.14 -14.63 -12.87
CA PRO A 258 -8.39 -13.30 -13.42
C PRO A 258 -7.85 -13.12 -14.85
N ASP A 259 -6.90 -13.95 -15.31
CA ASP A 259 -6.51 -14.00 -16.72
C ASP A 259 -7.41 -14.93 -17.58
N GLY A 260 -8.14 -15.85 -16.94
CA GLY A 260 -9.16 -16.71 -17.55
C GLY A 260 -8.61 -17.93 -18.29
N ASP A 261 -7.42 -18.40 -17.92
CA ASP A 261 -6.79 -19.58 -18.51
C ASP A 261 -7.30 -20.92 -17.94
N GLY A 262 -7.92 -20.89 -16.75
CA GLY A 262 -8.51 -22.02 -16.06
C GLY A 262 -7.65 -22.66 -14.96
N LEU A 263 -6.50 -22.07 -14.62
CA LEU A 263 -5.79 -22.30 -13.36
C LEU A 263 -6.42 -21.46 -12.25
N SER A 264 -5.77 -21.36 -11.09
CA SER A 264 -6.24 -20.45 -10.04
C SER A 264 -5.07 -19.83 -9.29
N ASN A 265 -5.26 -18.62 -8.78
CA ASN A 265 -4.18 -17.81 -8.20
C ASN A 265 -3.36 -18.61 -7.16
N GLY A 266 -4.03 -19.32 -6.25
CA GLY A 266 -3.38 -20.18 -5.25
C GLY A 266 -2.71 -21.44 -5.81
N LEU A 267 -3.13 -21.96 -6.97
CA LEU A 267 -2.45 -23.03 -7.70
C LEU A 267 -1.20 -22.50 -8.42
N GLU A 268 -1.32 -21.38 -9.11
CA GLU A 268 -0.29 -20.76 -9.93
C GLU A 268 0.89 -20.29 -9.08
N ILE A 269 0.63 -19.56 -8.00
CA ILE A 269 1.62 -19.22 -6.96
C ILE A 269 2.31 -20.48 -6.41
N SER A 270 1.61 -21.64 -6.35
CA SER A 270 2.18 -22.89 -5.84
C SER A 270 3.08 -23.62 -6.84
N ILE A 271 2.89 -23.43 -8.14
CA ILE A 271 3.71 -24.02 -9.22
C ILE A 271 4.77 -23.03 -9.76
N GLY A 272 4.60 -21.74 -9.50
CA GLY A 272 5.53 -20.67 -9.87
C GLY A 272 5.14 -19.89 -11.13
N SER A 273 3.92 -20.07 -11.63
CA SER A 273 3.34 -19.27 -12.72
C SER A 273 2.75 -17.95 -12.22
N ASN A 274 2.22 -17.14 -13.12
CA ASN A 274 1.76 -15.78 -12.85
C ASN A 274 0.22 -15.64 -13.03
N PRO A 275 -0.55 -15.48 -11.93
CA PRO A 275 -2.02 -15.35 -11.92
C PRO A 275 -2.67 -14.37 -12.91
N PHE A 276 -1.89 -13.44 -13.46
CA PHE A 276 -2.35 -12.38 -14.36
C PHE A 276 -1.77 -12.52 -15.78
N SER A 277 -1.32 -13.72 -16.17
CA SER A 277 -0.69 -14.00 -17.47
C SER A 277 -0.95 -15.44 -17.90
N SER A 278 -1.96 -15.61 -18.76
CA SER A 278 -2.45 -16.88 -19.33
C SER A 278 -1.47 -17.62 -20.27
N ASP A 279 -0.19 -17.28 -20.16
CA ASP A 279 0.99 -17.55 -20.98
C ASP A 279 2.14 -16.90 -20.19
N THR A 280 2.64 -17.59 -19.17
CA THR A 280 3.60 -17.05 -18.18
C THR A 280 4.99 -16.84 -18.76
N ASP A 281 5.45 -17.78 -19.60
CA ASP A 281 6.80 -17.75 -20.17
C ASP A 281 6.87 -16.93 -21.48
N GLY A 282 5.74 -16.79 -22.17
CA GLY A 282 5.55 -15.98 -23.37
C GLY A 282 5.78 -16.71 -24.69
N ASP A 283 5.76 -18.06 -24.72
CA ASP A 283 5.99 -18.85 -25.93
C ASP A 283 4.77 -18.94 -26.88
N GLY A 284 3.56 -18.66 -26.38
CA GLY A 284 2.32 -18.62 -27.16
C GLY A 284 1.51 -19.92 -27.17
N ILE A 285 1.90 -20.93 -26.39
CA ILE A 285 0.94 -21.80 -25.69
C ILE A 285 0.44 -21.00 -24.45
N GLY A 286 -0.17 -21.63 -23.45
CA GLY A 286 -0.76 -20.92 -22.33
C GLY A 286 -1.04 -21.87 -21.18
N ASP A 287 -0.77 -21.43 -19.95
CA ASP A 287 -0.44 -22.29 -18.81
C ASP A 287 -1.47 -23.41 -18.57
N GLY A 288 -2.76 -23.13 -18.67
CA GLY A 288 -3.86 -24.10 -18.54
C GLY A 288 -3.84 -25.22 -19.59
N THR A 289 -3.21 -25.00 -20.75
CA THR A 289 -2.93 -26.02 -21.78
C THR A 289 -1.73 -26.88 -21.39
N GLU A 290 -0.62 -26.27 -20.96
CA GLU A 290 0.61 -26.97 -20.60
C GLU A 290 0.50 -27.74 -19.29
N PHE A 291 -0.19 -27.19 -18.28
CA PHE A 291 -0.51 -27.87 -17.02
C PHE A 291 -1.22 -29.21 -17.26
N GLY A 292 -2.10 -29.23 -18.28
CA GLY A 292 -2.72 -30.43 -18.81
C GLY A 292 -3.68 -31.12 -17.83
N ASN A 293 -3.36 -32.34 -17.39
CA ASN A 293 -4.29 -33.18 -16.62
C ASN A 293 -4.26 -32.88 -15.11
N GLU A 294 -4.79 -31.72 -14.70
CA GLU A 294 -5.26 -31.35 -13.34
C GLU A 294 -4.68 -32.17 -12.17
N ASN A 295 -3.35 -32.17 -12.01
CA ASN A 295 -2.70 -32.77 -10.84
C ASN A 295 -1.66 -31.80 -10.29
N PRO A 296 -2.06 -30.89 -9.38
CA PRO A 296 -1.17 -29.92 -8.72
C PRO A 296 0.09 -30.52 -8.08
N ASN A 297 0.07 -31.82 -7.77
CA ASN A 297 1.22 -32.51 -7.16
C ASN A 297 2.22 -33.07 -8.20
N LYS A 298 1.94 -32.89 -9.50
CA LYS A 298 2.81 -33.24 -10.62
C LYS A 298 2.36 -32.47 -11.89
N PRO A 299 2.72 -31.18 -12.02
CA PRO A 299 2.65 -30.47 -13.31
C PRO A 299 3.36 -31.25 -14.43
N LYS A 300 3.10 -30.82 -15.69
CA LYS A 300 3.80 -31.34 -16.87
C LYS A 300 5.27 -30.90 -16.81
N ASP A 301 6.11 -31.76 -17.38
CA ASP A 301 7.58 -31.72 -17.34
C ASP A 301 8.02 -32.67 -18.46
N THR A 302 7.96 -32.15 -19.69
CA THR A 302 7.93 -32.94 -20.93
C THR A 302 9.31 -33.48 -21.31
N ASP A 303 10.39 -32.73 -21.10
CA ASP A 303 11.78 -33.19 -21.33
C ASP A 303 12.40 -33.89 -20.08
N LYS A 304 12.04 -33.49 -18.85
CA LYS A 304 12.64 -33.90 -17.53
C LYS A 304 13.98 -33.22 -17.17
N ASP A 305 14.19 -31.98 -17.60
CA ASP A 305 15.20 -31.04 -17.12
C ASP A 305 14.94 -30.61 -15.66
N GLY A 306 13.66 -30.33 -15.34
CA GLY A 306 13.22 -29.91 -14.01
C GLY A 306 12.66 -28.48 -13.91
N VAL A 307 12.61 -27.73 -15.02
CA VAL A 307 11.56 -26.74 -15.27
C VAL A 307 10.23 -27.47 -15.53
N ILE A 308 9.10 -26.77 -15.46
CA ILE A 308 7.77 -27.30 -15.83
C ILE A 308 7.35 -26.57 -17.09
N ASP A 309 6.57 -27.24 -17.93
CA ASP A 309 6.20 -26.79 -19.27
C ASP A 309 5.75 -25.31 -19.31
N ILE A 310 4.85 -24.92 -18.40
CA ILE A 310 4.36 -23.54 -18.12
C ILE A 310 5.45 -22.45 -17.96
N LEU A 311 6.68 -22.85 -17.70
CA LEU A 311 7.83 -22.00 -17.42
C LEU A 311 9.00 -22.27 -18.40
N ASP A 312 8.79 -23.07 -19.45
CA ASP A 312 9.84 -23.58 -20.35
C ASP A 312 9.54 -23.42 -21.85
N THR A 313 10.21 -22.42 -22.44
CA THR A 313 10.11 -22.02 -23.86
C THR A 313 10.57 -23.06 -24.90
N ASP A 314 10.97 -24.27 -24.48
CA ASP A 314 11.60 -25.37 -25.24
C ASP A 314 11.10 -26.70 -24.62
N ASP A 315 9.79 -26.92 -24.71
CA ASP A 315 9.00 -27.81 -23.83
C ASP A 315 9.45 -29.30 -23.89
N ASP A 316 9.95 -29.75 -25.04
CA ASP A 316 10.46 -31.12 -25.25
C ASP A 316 12.00 -31.25 -25.19
N GLY A 317 12.71 -30.12 -25.10
CA GLY A 317 14.16 -30.02 -24.92
C GLY A 317 15.00 -30.38 -26.15
N ASP A 318 14.45 -30.31 -27.37
CA ASP A 318 15.16 -30.61 -28.61
C ASP A 318 16.07 -29.44 -29.09
N GLY A 319 15.75 -28.19 -28.71
CA GLY A 319 16.49 -26.98 -29.09
C GLY A 319 15.86 -26.12 -30.19
N ILE A 320 14.63 -26.43 -30.62
CA ILE A 320 13.67 -25.57 -31.30
C ILE A 320 12.75 -24.98 -30.20
N LEU A 321 12.33 -23.72 -30.33
CA LEU A 321 11.47 -23.11 -29.32
C LEU A 321 10.00 -23.43 -29.60
N THR A 322 9.22 -23.64 -28.56
CA THR A 322 7.76 -23.84 -28.64
C THR A 322 7.08 -22.75 -29.51
N GLU A 323 7.56 -21.49 -29.45
CA GLU A 323 7.04 -20.36 -30.25
C GLU A 323 7.15 -20.57 -31.78
N ASP A 324 8.15 -21.33 -32.22
CA ASP A 324 8.44 -21.61 -33.63
C ASP A 324 7.71 -22.89 -34.12
N GLU A 325 7.42 -23.84 -33.23
CA GLU A 325 6.73 -25.11 -33.54
C GLU A 325 5.20 -24.99 -33.50
N GLY A 326 4.70 -24.48 -32.37
CA GLY A 326 3.29 -24.31 -32.05
C GLY A 326 2.47 -25.61 -31.93
N SER A 327 1.18 -25.44 -31.62
CA SER A 327 0.23 -26.53 -31.32
C SER A 327 -0.26 -27.36 -32.52
N VAL A 328 0.52 -27.46 -33.60
CA VAL A 328 0.21 -28.34 -34.73
C VAL A 328 0.58 -29.78 -34.37
N ASP A 329 -0.06 -30.76 -35.02
CA ASP A 329 0.23 -32.19 -34.94
C ASP A 329 0.46 -32.64 -36.39
N SER A 330 1.74 -32.71 -36.78
CA SER A 330 2.19 -32.86 -38.17
C SER A 330 2.01 -34.29 -38.69
N ASP A 331 2.50 -35.30 -37.98
CA ASP A 331 2.42 -36.72 -38.38
C ASP A 331 1.05 -37.38 -38.07
N ARG A 332 0.32 -36.89 -37.05
CA ARG A 332 -0.95 -37.41 -36.50
C ARG A 332 -0.85 -38.65 -35.60
N ASP A 333 0.22 -38.79 -34.85
CA ASP A 333 0.35 -39.71 -33.72
C ASP A 333 -0.56 -39.29 -32.53
N GLY A 334 -0.72 -37.97 -32.33
CA GLY A 334 -1.54 -37.37 -31.27
C GLY A 334 -0.75 -36.58 -30.20
N ILE A 335 0.56 -36.45 -30.36
CA ILE A 335 1.41 -35.48 -29.68
C ILE A 335 1.54 -34.24 -30.59
N PRO A 336 1.28 -33.01 -30.09
CA PRO A 336 1.61 -31.78 -30.82
C PRO A 336 3.13 -31.60 -30.96
N ASN A 337 3.56 -30.92 -32.02
CA ASN A 337 4.97 -30.72 -32.38
C ASN A 337 5.83 -30.24 -31.20
N TYR A 338 5.39 -29.19 -30.48
CA TYR A 338 6.08 -28.67 -29.28
C TYR A 338 6.26 -29.67 -28.12
N LEU A 339 5.75 -30.90 -28.24
CA LEU A 339 5.90 -31.98 -27.27
C LEU A 339 6.54 -33.24 -27.90
N ASP A 340 6.98 -33.17 -29.16
CA ASP A 340 7.37 -34.32 -29.98
C ASP A 340 8.69 -34.15 -30.76
N THR A 341 9.75 -34.70 -30.18
CA THR A 341 11.12 -34.82 -30.72
C THR A 341 11.30 -35.45 -32.13
N ASP A 342 10.24 -35.81 -32.86
CA ASP A 342 10.20 -36.46 -34.19
C ASP A 342 8.89 -36.03 -34.92
N SER A 343 8.61 -34.72 -34.99
CA SER A 343 7.28 -34.13 -35.32
C SER A 343 6.67 -34.56 -36.66
N ASP A 344 7.49 -35.00 -37.62
CA ASP A 344 7.03 -35.49 -38.93
C ASP A 344 6.92 -37.03 -39.03
N GLY A 345 7.44 -37.75 -38.03
CA GLY A 345 7.47 -39.21 -37.94
C GLY A 345 8.39 -39.91 -38.95
N ASP A 346 9.38 -39.22 -39.52
CA ASP A 346 10.42 -39.75 -40.41
C ASP A 346 11.37 -40.72 -39.69
N GLY A 347 11.66 -40.46 -38.42
CA GLY A 347 12.62 -41.18 -37.60
C GLY A 347 14.03 -40.57 -37.54
N ILE A 348 14.15 -39.29 -37.90
CA ILE A 348 15.26 -38.40 -37.54
C ILE A 348 14.68 -37.38 -36.56
N SER A 349 15.32 -37.19 -35.41
CA SER A 349 14.79 -36.25 -34.41
C SER A 349 14.96 -34.79 -34.84
N ASP A 350 13.98 -33.97 -34.50
CA ASP A 350 13.89 -32.53 -34.79
C ASP A 350 15.21 -31.80 -34.43
N ALA A 351 15.86 -32.15 -33.31
CA ALA A 351 17.14 -31.61 -32.87
C ALA A 351 18.34 -31.84 -33.83
N ASP A 352 18.29 -32.92 -34.62
CA ASP A 352 19.29 -33.26 -35.65
C ASP A 352 18.95 -32.58 -37.01
N GLU A 353 17.71 -32.11 -37.17
CA GLU A 353 17.12 -31.48 -38.36
C GLU A 353 17.23 -29.95 -38.30
N GLY A 354 16.63 -29.37 -37.25
CA GLY A 354 16.41 -27.95 -37.01
C GLY A 354 15.63 -27.26 -38.12
N PHE A 355 15.82 -25.93 -38.21
CA PHE A 355 15.27 -25.05 -39.26
C PHE A 355 15.88 -25.26 -40.66
N GLY A 356 16.19 -26.51 -41.02
CA GLY A 356 16.54 -26.89 -42.38
C GLY A 356 15.34 -26.76 -43.33
N ASP A 357 15.64 -26.77 -44.61
CA ASP A 357 14.65 -26.85 -45.71
C ASP A 357 15.42 -27.49 -46.89
N LYS A 358 15.52 -28.82 -46.88
CA LYS A 358 16.34 -29.63 -47.81
C LYS A 358 15.87 -29.53 -49.26
N ASP A 359 14.58 -29.30 -49.44
CA ASP A 359 13.87 -29.39 -50.72
C ASP A 359 13.48 -27.99 -51.28
N CYS A 360 13.43 -26.98 -50.42
CA CYS A 360 13.10 -25.57 -50.66
C CYS A 360 11.62 -25.27 -51.00
N ASP A 361 10.65 -25.99 -50.41
CA ASP A 361 9.22 -25.64 -50.51
C ASP A 361 8.74 -24.58 -49.48
N GLY A 362 9.53 -24.37 -48.41
CA GLY A 362 9.27 -23.42 -47.33
C GLY A 362 8.51 -23.98 -46.13
N ILE A 363 8.47 -25.30 -45.95
CA ILE A 363 8.21 -26.00 -44.70
C ILE A 363 9.58 -26.39 -44.08
N PRO A 364 9.80 -26.19 -42.77
CA PRO A 364 11.02 -26.65 -42.12
C PRO A 364 11.15 -28.18 -42.10
N ASP A 365 12.38 -28.70 -42.20
CA ASP A 365 12.68 -30.13 -42.26
C ASP A 365 12.00 -30.93 -41.12
N TYR A 366 12.07 -30.44 -39.88
CA TYR A 366 11.51 -31.10 -38.68
C TYR A 366 9.98 -31.33 -38.72
N VAL A 367 9.25 -30.62 -39.59
CA VAL A 367 7.80 -30.79 -39.79
C VAL A 367 7.44 -31.19 -41.24
N ASP A 368 8.43 -31.59 -42.06
CA ASP A 368 8.23 -32.01 -43.45
C ASP A 368 8.47 -33.51 -43.69
N PRO A 369 7.41 -34.34 -43.67
CA PRO A 369 7.51 -35.78 -43.95
C PRO A 369 7.82 -36.13 -45.42
N ASP A 370 8.04 -35.15 -46.32
CA ASP A 370 8.38 -35.40 -47.73
C ASP A 370 9.70 -34.80 -48.27
N GLN A 371 10.74 -34.70 -47.41
CA GLN A 371 12.18 -34.34 -47.59
C GLN A 371 12.97 -34.86 -48.84
N THR A 372 12.33 -35.09 -49.97
CA THR A 372 12.73 -36.05 -51.01
C THR A 372 13.58 -35.43 -52.12
N ASP A 373 14.72 -34.83 -51.76
CA ASP A 373 15.71 -34.26 -52.71
C ASP A 373 15.02 -33.35 -53.76
N GLY A 374 14.08 -32.50 -53.32
CA GLY A 374 13.52 -31.44 -54.13
C GLY A 374 14.64 -30.57 -54.69
N PRO A 375 14.73 -30.32 -56.01
CA PRO A 375 15.81 -29.50 -56.53
C PRO A 375 15.51 -28.04 -56.19
N CYS A 376 16.05 -27.57 -55.06
CA CYS A 376 16.02 -26.17 -54.61
C CYS A 376 16.14 -25.22 -55.79
N TYR A 377 15.00 -24.66 -56.19
CA TYR A 377 14.80 -24.25 -57.57
C TYR A 377 15.29 -22.82 -57.75
N ASP A 378 16.59 -22.62 -58.00
CA ASP A 378 17.12 -21.31 -58.38
C ASP A 378 16.36 -20.82 -59.64
N PRO A 379 15.44 -19.84 -59.51
CA PRO A 379 14.62 -19.42 -60.64
C PRO A 379 15.48 -18.82 -61.74
N CYS A 380 16.66 -18.31 -61.38
CA CYS A 380 17.63 -17.75 -62.29
C CYS A 380 18.33 -18.83 -63.14
N GLU A 381 18.56 -20.04 -62.62
CA GLU A 381 19.06 -21.15 -63.44
C GLU A 381 18.05 -21.57 -64.51
N PHE A 382 16.75 -21.64 -64.18
CA PHE A 382 15.72 -21.99 -65.16
C PHE A 382 15.46 -20.87 -66.19
N ILE A 383 15.46 -19.61 -65.76
CA ILE A 383 15.26 -18.46 -66.67
C ILE A 383 16.49 -18.26 -67.57
N PHE A 384 17.70 -18.58 -67.10
CA PHE A 384 18.97 -18.36 -67.81
C PHE A 384 19.92 -19.58 -67.81
N PRO A 385 19.52 -20.73 -68.40
CA PRO A 385 20.24 -22.00 -68.26
C PRO A 385 21.64 -22.02 -68.90
N ASP A 386 21.89 -21.18 -69.90
CA ASP A 386 23.16 -21.12 -70.64
C ASP A 386 24.04 -19.91 -70.27
N SER A 387 23.73 -19.15 -69.20
CA SER A 387 24.43 -17.88 -68.93
C SER A 387 24.59 -17.51 -67.45
N VAL A 388 25.71 -17.96 -66.87
CA VAL A 388 26.15 -17.66 -65.50
C VAL A 388 26.07 -16.17 -65.14
N TRP A 389 26.49 -15.26 -66.04
CA TRP A 389 26.42 -13.82 -65.79
C TRP A 389 24.97 -13.29 -65.70
N MET A 390 24.04 -13.91 -66.42
CA MET A 390 22.61 -13.57 -66.34
C MET A 390 21.95 -14.21 -65.11
N GLN A 391 22.44 -15.37 -64.65
CA GLN A 391 22.05 -15.98 -63.37
C GLN A 391 22.49 -15.11 -62.19
N GLU A 392 23.75 -14.67 -62.16
CA GLU A 392 24.28 -13.71 -61.18
C GLU A 392 23.50 -12.39 -61.20
N TRP A 393 23.28 -11.80 -62.39
CA TRP A 393 22.48 -10.58 -62.52
C TRP A 393 21.05 -10.76 -62.00
N CYS A 394 20.46 -11.93 -62.26
CA CYS A 394 19.11 -12.28 -61.82
C CYS A 394 19.01 -12.36 -60.29
N ARG A 395 19.93 -13.04 -59.60
CA ARG A 395 19.95 -13.06 -58.13
C ARG A 395 20.18 -11.67 -57.51
N ASP A 396 21.00 -10.83 -58.14
CA ASP A 396 21.28 -9.47 -57.66
C ASP A 396 20.14 -8.45 -57.90
N HIS A 397 19.22 -8.70 -58.84
CA HIS A 397 18.26 -7.68 -59.34
C HIS A 397 16.80 -8.12 -59.45
N LEU A 398 16.53 -9.43 -59.54
CA LEU A 398 15.20 -9.97 -59.34
C LEU A 398 15.10 -10.40 -57.88
N ASN A 399 14.45 -9.54 -57.09
CA ASN A 399 14.13 -9.82 -55.70
C ASN A 399 13.03 -10.89 -55.67
N PHE A 400 13.40 -12.14 -55.94
CA PHE A 400 12.74 -13.32 -55.38
C PHE A 400 13.05 -13.30 -53.88
N SER A 401 12.44 -12.35 -53.18
CA SER A 401 12.36 -12.46 -51.73
C SER A 401 11.53 -13.68 -51.42
N ASP A 402 12.08 -14.51 -50.55
CA ASP A 402 11.29 -15.25 -49.58
C ASP A 402 10.28 -14.28 -48.95
N GLU A 403 9.04 -14.33 -49.44
CA GLU A 403 7.88 -13.78 -48.75
C GLU A 403 7.28 -14.89 -47.87
N ARG A 404 8.14 -15.46 -47.01
CA ARG A 404 7.89 -16.13 -45.72
C ARG A 404 9.26 -16.22 -45.01
N VAL A 405 9.28 -16.07 -43.69
CA VAL A 405 10.49 -15.93 -42.84
C VAL A 405 11.39 -14.72 -43.15
N ILE A 406 11.12 -13.63 -42.41
CA ILE A 406 12.06 -12.90 -41.53
C ILE A 406 11.23 -11.75 -40.95
N HIS A 407 10.72 -11.95 -39.73
CA HIS A 407 10.05 -10.89 -38.99
C HIS A 407 10.69 -10.67 -37.64
N HIS A 408 11.85 -9.99 -37.63
CA HIS A 408 12.33 -9.31 -36.43
C HIS A 408 12.72 -7.85 -36.74
N LYS A 409 11.93 -6.91 -36.19
CA LYS A 409 11.94 -5.49 -36.56
C LYS A 409 12.94 -4.69 -35.72
N ASN A 410 14.07 -4.27 -36.30
CA ASN A 410 14.89 -3.23 -35.67
C ASN A 410 14.48 -1.81 -36.12
N SER A 411 13.40 -1.29 -35.52
CA SER A 411 12.72 -0.06 -35.95
C SER A 411 13.36 1.24 -35.41
N LYS A 412 14.43 1.74 -36.06
CA LYS A 412 14.90 3.13 -35.85
C LYS A 412 15.39 3.83 -37.12
N ASN A 413 14.49 4.36 -37.97
CA ASN A 413 14.73 5.65 -38.65
C ASN A 413 13.52 6.36 -39.32
N LYS A 414 13.13 7.49 -38.72
CA LYS A 414 12.72 8.77 -39.37
C LYS A 414 11.99 8.71 -40.74
N ARG A 415 10.65 8.73 -40.70
CA ARG A 415 9.84 9.29 -41.80
C ARG A 415 10.05 10.80 -41.88
N ARG A 416 10.41 11.32 -43.06
CA ARG A 416 10.47 12.77 -43.35
C ARG A 416 9.56 13.12 -44.53
N ASN A 417 8.51 13.89 -44.25
CA ASN A 417 7.76 14.80 -45.13
C ASN A 417 7.46 14.40 -46.60
N SER A 418 6.17 14.28 -46.92
CA SER A 418 5.56 15.10 -47.99
C SER A 418 4.04 15.24 -47.82
N ALA A 419 3.60 16.35 -47.24
CA ALA A 419 2.19 16.72 -47.19
C ALA A 419 1.71 17.25 -48.56
N ARG A 420 0.68 16.64 -49.15
CA ARG A 420 0.01 17.17 -50.34
C ARG A 420 -1.46 17.49 -50.05
N LYS A 421 -1.67 18.74 -49.63
CA LYS A 421 -2.97 19.33 -49.27
C LYS A 421 -3.91 19.38 -50.49
N VAL A 422 -5.03 18.65 -50.45
CA VAL A 422 -6.11 18.76 -51.46
C VAL A 422 -7.28 19.52 -50.82
N LYS A 423 -7.53 20.74 -51.29
CA LYS A 423 -8.81 21.43 -51.07
C LYS A 423 -9.86 20.85 -52.02
N LYS A 424 -11.07 20.59 -51.53
CA LYS A 424 -12.29 20.67 -52.34
C LYS A 424 -13.16 21.81 -51.81
N ASN A 425 -13.85 22.46 -52.76
CA ASN A 425 -14.95 23.38 -52.49
C ASN A 425 -16.25 22.60 -52.30
#